data_AF-A0A450V5K6-F1
#
_entry.id   AF-A0A450V5K6-F1
#
_cell.length_a   1.000
_cell.length_b   1.000
_cell.length_c   1.000
_cell.angle_alpha   90.00
_cell.angle_beta   90.00
_cell.angle_gamma   90.00
#
_symmetry.space_group_name_H-M   'P 1'
#
loop_
_entity.id
_entity.type
_entity.pdbx_description
1 polymer ?
#
loop_
_entity_poly.entity_id
_entity_poly.type
_entity_poly.pdbx_seq_one_letter_code
_entity_poly.pdbx_strand_id
1 'polypeptide(L)'
;MDTPNAYPNPCRIIGVLDNGVQGLTPQALGHLRRADLVIGGARALALLADALAPNAKTRDLTGQLARVPQWIRKARAAGQRVVVLATGDPLCHGIAGFLQARLCIEACEILPNVSLVQLACARLGIPWQDMKILSVHGPDTGEWPKGAGPEHGLYPLLRALGRHDRLAVYTSPSNGPDRIARLLVAEGFADEFLLAVAERLLGENERVIAHGAAQDVARQRFAEPNVVLLWRVEPRPRATLFGLPDETYYPKARIPPSATGDNASVSDGRIMEAGGGARDRRQRREKRLITKREARAVSLARLELAVDSIVWDIGAGSGAVGLEAARLCPDGHVYAMEKNARGCADIAHNRRRLRVTNHTLAHGKAPSGLGDWPDPDGIFIGGTGGELAGLLSLCLERLRSGGRLVMNFVTFENLSAAMGILKARGTTWDVTQLTVARGRPILDMHRLAAENPVWIVCAQPDNPGLPTVPRAHKNEGI
;
A
#
# COMPACT_ATOMS: atom_id res chain seq x y z
N MET A 1 -24.24 -12.98 -37.46
CA MET A 1 -25.17 -13.89 -36.77
C MET A 1 -25.67 -13.14 -35.55
N ASP A 2 -26.87 -12.56 -35.63
CA ASP A 2 -27.50 -11.88 -34.51
C ASP A 2 -27.93 -12.94 -33.49
N THR A 3 -27.15 -13.09 -32.43
CA THR A 3 -27.63 -13.77 -31.23
C THR A 3 -28.86 -13.03 -30.73
N PRO A 4 -30.01 -13.71 -30.54
CA PRO A 4 -31.19 -13.09 -29.93
C PRO A 4 -30.76 -12.41 -28.63
N ASN A 5 -31.12 -11.14 -28.46
CA ASN A 5 -30.77 -10.40 -27.25
C ASN A 5 -31.34 -11.13 -26.03
N ALA A 6 -30.46 -11.76 -25.24
CA ALA A 6 -30.83 -12.54 -24.05
C ALA A 6 -31.61 -11.71 -23.02
N TYR A 7 -31.59 -10.38 -23.16
CA TYR A 7 -32.32 -9.43 -22.34
C TYR A 7 -33.05 -8.40 -23.22
N PRO A 8 -34.28 -8.68 -23.69
CA PRO A 8 -35.05 -7.77 -24.55
C PRO A 8 -35.36 -6.41 -23.91
N ASN A 9 -35.22 -6.31 -22.58
CA ASN A 9 -35.32 -5.08 -21.81
C ASN A 9 -34.12 -4.94 -20.85
N PRO A 10 -32.98 -4.40 -21.32
CA PRO A 10 -31.81 -4.18 -20.48
C PRO A 10 -32.02 -3.00 -19.53
N CYS A 11 -31.30 -3.01 -18.40
CA CYS A 11 -31.16 -1.83 -17.54
C CYS A 11 -30.25 -0.82 -18.22
N ARG A 12 -30.73 0.40 -18.47
CA ARG A 12 -29.94 1.44 -19.13
C ARG A 12 -29.19 2.26 -18.11
N ILE A 13 -27.88 2.35 -18.23
CA ILE A 13 -27.04 3.12 -17.32
C ILE A 13 -26.52 4.32 -18.09
N ILE A 14 -27.05 5.49 -17.75
CA ILE A 14 -26.84 6.74 -18.49
C ILE A 14 -25.89 7.63 -17.71
N GLY A 15 -24.81 8.05 -18.35
CA GLY A 15 -23.89 9.06 -17.82
C GLY A 15 -24.52 10.46 -17.81
N VAL A 16 -24.46 11.16 -16.69
CA VAL A 16 -25.06 12.49 -16.49
C VAL A 16 -24.09 13.45 -15.83
N LEU A 17 -24.17 14.72 -16.20
CA LEU A 17 -23.34 15.82 -15.71
C LEU A 17 -24.22 17.01 -15.31
N ASP A 18 -23.60 18.04 -14.74
CA ASP A 18 -24.30 19.15 -14.09
C ASP A 18 -24.98 20.12 -15.07
N ASN A 19 -24.70 20.02 -16.37
CA ASN A 19 -25.46 20.71 -17.43
C ASN A 19 -26.77 20.00 -17.81
N GLY A 20 -27.15 18.94 -17.10
CA GLY A 20 -28.47 18.31 -17.18
C GLY A 20 -28.79 17.78 -18.57
N VAL A 21 -30.00 18.10 -19.06
CA VAL A 21 -30.51 17.61 -20.35
C VAL A 21 -29.61 18.01 -21.52
N GLN A 22 -28.94 19.17 -21.45
CA GLN A 22 -28.03 19.64 -22.50
C GLN A 22 -26.81 18.72 -22.68
N GLY A 23 -26.42 18.00 -21.63
CA GLY A 23 -25.31 17.04 -21.65
C GLY A 23 -25.70 15.64 -22.12
N LEU A 24 -26.97 15.40 -22.49
CA LEU A 24 -27.44 14.08 -22.91
C LEU A 24 -27.48 13.96 -24.43
N THR A 25 -27.11 12.78 -24.93
CA THR A 25 -27.35 12.43 -26.33
C THR A 25 -28.86 12.28 -26.60
N PRO A 26 -29.31 12.46 -27.85
CA PRO A 26 -30.72 12.22 -28.21
C PRO A 26 -31.21 10.82 -27.83
N GLN A 27 -30.34 9.81 -27.94
CA GLN A 27 -30.65 8.43 -27.54
C GLN A 27 -30.87 8.33 -26.01
N ALA A 28 -29.96 8.87 -25.20
CA ALA A 28 -30.07 8.86 -23.74
C ALA A 28 -31.33 9.58 -23.26
N LEU A 29 -31.60 10.77 -23.80
CA LEU A 29 -32.82 11.52 -23.50
C LEU A 29 -34.08 10.76 -23.92
N GLY A 30 -34.05 10.08 -25.07
CA GLY A 30 -35.14 9.24 -25.55
C GLY A 30 -35.43 8.04 -24.64
N HIS A 31 -34.42 7.47 -23.99
CA HIS A 31 -34.62 6.42 -22.98
C HIS A 31 -35.16 7.00 -21.66
N LEU A 32 -34.65 8.14 -21.22
CA LEU A 32 -35.08 8.80 -20.00
C LEU A 32 -36.57 9.18 -20.03
N ARG A 33 -37.02 9.79 -21.13
CA ARG A 33 -38.43 10.17 -21.38
C ARG A 33 -39.41 9.00 -21.45
N ARG A 34 -38.87 7.78 -21.61
CA ARG A 34 -39.63 6.53 -21.68
C ARG A 34 -39.38 5.64 -20.47
N ALA A 35 -38.62 6.07 -19.47
CA ALA A 35 -38.35 5.24 -18.31
C ALA A 35 -39.59 5.12 -17.43
N ASP A 36 -39.86 3.92 -16.93
CA ASP A 36 -40.92 3.67 -15.94
C ASP A 36 -40.35 3.74 -14.51
N LEU A 37 -39.05 3.45 -14.37
CA LEU A 37 -38.28 3.60 -13.14
C LEU A 37 -36.94 4.30 -13.45
N VAL A 38 -36.66 5.38 -12.74
CA VAL A 38 -35.37 6.11 -12.79
C VAL A 38 -34.70 6.04 -11.43
N ILE A 39 -33.47 5.54 -11.39
CA ILE A 39 -32.67 5.39 -10.18
C ILE A 39 -31.46 6.32 -10.31
N GLY A 40 -31.18 7.15 -9.32
CA GLY A 40 -30.07 8.10 -9.39
C GLY A 40 -29.79 8.71 -8.02
N GLY A 41 -28.70 9.45 -7.89
CA GLY A 41 -28.51 10.29 -6.69
C GLY A 41 -29.51 11.45 -6.69
N ALA A 42 -29.92 11.93 -5.52
CA ALA A 42 -30.91 13.01 -5.36
C ALA A 42 -30.67 14.21 -6.29
N ARG A 43 -29.41 14.64 -6.41
CA ARG A 43 -29.00 15.77 -7.28
C ARG A 43 -29.24 15.50 -8.77
N ALA A 44 -28.90 14.31 -9.26
CA ALA A 44 -29.09 13.94 -10.65
C ALA A 44 -30.58 13.76 -11.00
N LEU A 45 -31.37 13.23 -10.06
CA LEU A 45 -32.82 13.10 -10.21
C LEU A 45 -33.49 14.47 -10.30
N ALA A 46 -33.11 15.41 -9.43
CA ALA A 46 -33.64 16.78 -9.45
C ALA A 46 -33.28 17.51 -10.75
N LEU A 47 -32.03 17.40 -11.20
CA LEU A 47 -31.53 18.03 -12.42
C LEU A 47 -32.27 17.60 -13.70
N LEU A 48 -32.84 16.40 -13.70
CA LEU A 48 -33.50 15.79 -14.85
C LEU A 48 -35.01 15.62 -14.67
N ALA A 49 -35.59 16.17 -13.60
CA ALA A 49 -36.99 15.98 -13.22
C ALA A 49 -37.96 16.31 -14.37
N ASP A 50 -37.73 17.45 -15.05
CA ASP A 50 -38.58 17.92 -16.14
C ASP A 50 -38.46 17.08 -17.43
N ALA A 51 -37.42 16.25 -17.53
CA ALA A 51 -37.20 15.37 -18.67
C ALA A 51 -37.75 13.95 -18.45
N LEU A 52 -38.23 13.62 -17.25
CA LEU A 52 -38.76 12.30 -16.93
C LEU A 52 -40.15 12.10 -17.53
N ALA A 53 -40.54 10.84 -17.74
CA ALA A 53 -41.92 10.53 -18.10
C ALA A 53 -42.86 10.96 -16.95
N PRO A 54 -44.07 11.49 -17.23
CA PRO A 54 -44.99 11.97 -16.18
C PRO A 54 -45.33 10.91 -15.10
N ASN A 55 -45.32 9.63 -15.47
CA ASN A 55 -45.62 8.50 -14.58
C ASN A 55 -44.36 7.74 -14.13
N ALA A 56 -43.16 8.26 -14.40
CA ALA A 56 -41.91 7.61 -14.01
C ALA A 56 -41.78 7.61 -12.49
N LYS A 57 -41.50 6.43 -11.91
CA LYS A 57 -41.11 6.34 -10.50
C LYS A 57 -39.64 6.71 -10.36
N THR A 58 -39.28 7.45 -9.32
CA THR A 58 -37.89 7.76 -8.99
C THR A 58 -37.44 7.01 -7.74
N ARG A 59 -36.16 6.63 -7.67
CA ARG A 59 -35.53 6.10 -6.46
C ARG A 59 -34.15 6.70 -6.23
N ASP A 60 -33.96 7.30 -5.06
CA ASP A 60 -32.66 7.77 -4.63
C ASP A 60 -31.77 6.59 -4.23
N LEU A 61 -30.60 6.50 -4.86
CA LEU A 61 -29.59 5.48 -4.54
C LEU A 61 -28.65 5.88 -3.40
N THR A 62 -28.71 7.13 -2.92
CA THR A 62 -27.84 7.66 -1.86
C THR A 62 -27.96 6.80 -0.60
N GLY A 63 -26.84 6.26 -0.13
CA GLY A 63 -26.81 5.33 1.02
C GLY A 63 -27.49 3.97 0.79
N GLN A 64 -27.98 3.68 -0.43
CA GLN A 64 -28.79 2.50 -0.74
C GLN A 64 -28.25 1.68 -1.91
N LEU A 65 -26.97 1.87 -2.28
CA LEU A 65 -26.32 1.23 -3.42
C LEU A 65 -26.54 -0.29 -3.46
N ALA A 66 -26.46 -0.98 -2.31
CA ALA A 66 -26.68 -2.42 -2.20
C ALA A 66 -28.08 -2.89 -2.63
N ARG A 67 -29.10 -2.02 -2.53
CA ARG A 67 -30.50 -2.32 -2.87
C ARG A 67 -30.81 -2.15 -4.36
N VAL A 68 -30.01 -1.35 -5.06
CA VAL A 68 -30.23 -0.99 -6.48
C VAL A 68 -30.41 -2.21 -7.39
N PRO A 69 -29.59 -3.29 -7.31
CA PRO A 69 -29.78 -4.47 -8.15
C PRO A 69 -31.15 -5.15 -7.95
N GLN A 70 -31.65 -5.19 -6.71
CA GLN A 70 -32.96 -5.77 -6.41
C GLN A 70 -34.09 -4.90 -6.99
N TRP A 71 -33.98 -3.58 -6.92
CA TRP A 71 -34.95 -2.67 -7.53
C TRP A 71 -35.00 -2.86 -9.04
N ILE A 72 -33.85 -2.99 -9.68
CA ILE A 72 -33.75 -3.24 -11.13
C ILE A 72 -34.40 -4.58 -11.48
N ARG A 73 -34.07 -5.68 -10.77
CA ARG A 73 -34.66 -6.99 -11.03
C ARG A 73 -36.18 -6.98 -10.89
N LYS A 74 -36.70 -6.38 -9.81
CA LYS A 74 -38.15 -6.29 -9.56
C LYS A 74 -38.87 -5.52 -10.68
N ALA A 75 -38.32 -4.38 -11.07
CA ALA A 75 -38.91 -3.55 -12.13
C ALA A 75 -38.89 -4.28 -13.49
N ARG A 76 -37.76 -4.91 -13.84
CA ARG A 76 -37.64 -5.69 -15.09
C ARG A 76 -38.58 -6.89 -15.13
N ALA A 77 -38.74 -7.60 -14.01
CA ALA A 77 -39.70 -8.71 -13.90
C ALA A 77 -41.16 -8.24 -14.10
N ALA A 78 -41.46 -6.99 -13.78
CA ALA A 78 -42.74 -6.35 -14.06
C ALA A 78 -42.81 -5.71 -15.47
N GLY A 79 -41.86 -6.00 -16.36
CA GLY A 79 -41.81 -5.45 -17.72
C GLY A 79 -41.43 -3.97 -17.82
N GLN A 80 -41.01 -3.35 -16.72
CA GLN A 80 -40.72 -1.91 -16.66
C GLN A 80 -39.37 -1.56 -17.28
N ARG A 81 -39.29 -0.43 -17.97
CA ARG A 81 -38.06 0.16 -18.50
C ARG A 81 -37.32 0.88 -17.38
N VAL A 82 -36.11 0.44 -17.10
CA VAL A 82 -35.29 0.96 -16.00
C VAL A 82 -34.13 1.78 -16.54
N VAL A 83 -33.98 2.99 -16.00
CA VAL A 83 -32.82 3.86 -16.21
C VAL A 83 -32.11 4.06 -14.87
N VAL A 84 -30.79 3.95 -14.88
CA VAL A 84 -29.90 4.30 -13.78
C VAL A 84 -29.05 5.49 -14.23
N LEU A 85 -29.08 6.58 -13.48
CA LEU A 85 -28.25 7.77 -13.70
C LEU A 85 -26.92 7.59 -12.98
N ALA A 86 -25.83 7.69 -13.73
CA ALA A 86 -24.46 7.62 -13.22
C ALA A 86 -23.78 8.98 -13.43
N THR A 87 -23.10 9.53 -12.42
CA THR A 87 -22.37 10.79 -12.57
C THR A 87 -21.16 10.60 -13.49
N GLY A 88 -21.03 11.44 -14.53
CA GLY A 88 -19.98 11.35 -15.53
C GLY A 88 -20.10 10.09 -16.39
N ASP A 89 -19.01 9.35 -16.53
CA ASP A 89 -18.97 8.10 -17.29
C ASP A 89 -19.38 6.90 -16.40
N PRO A 90 -20.42 6.13 -16.76
CA PRO A 90 -20.82 4.93 -16.03
C PRO A 90 -19.71 3.89 -15.78
N LEU A 91 -18.71 3.82 -16.67
CA LEU A 91 -17.64 2.81 -16.66
C LEU A 91 -16.34 3.30 -16.02
N CYS A 92 -16.15 4.61 -15.81
CA CYS A 92 -14.93 5.16 -15.21
C CYS A 92 -15.18 5.56 -13.75
N HIS A 93 -14.90 4.64 -12.81
CA HIS A 93 -15.26 4.77 -11.38
C HIS A 93 -16.76 5.02 -11.14
N GLY A 94 -17.60 4.67 -12.13
CA GLY A 94 -19.05 4.78 -12.06
C GLY A 94 -19.74 3.51 -11.55
N ILE A 95 -21.07 3.55 -11.52
CA ILE A 95 -21.91 2.48 -10.94
C ILE A 95 -22.01 1.22 -11.83
N ALA A 96 -21.60 1.29 -13.11
CA ALA A 96 -21.85 0.21 -14.06
C ALA A 96 -21.17 -1.11 -13.66
N GLY A 97 -19.89 -1.08 -13.28
CA GLY A 97 -19.16 -2.29 -12.86
C GLY A 97 -19.82 -2.98 -11.65
N PHE A 98 -20.30 -2.20 -10.68
CA PHE A 98 -21.04 -2.72 -9.52
C PHE A 98 -22.34 -3.43 -9.93
N LEU A 99 -23.07 -2.86 -10.89
CA LEU A 99 -24.33 -3.43 -11.39
C LEU A 99 -24.10 -4.65 -12.28
N GLN A 100 -23.15 -4.58 -13.22
CA GLN A 100 -22.80 -5.70 -14.09
C GLN A 100 -22.35 -6.93 -13.31
N ALA A 101 -21.57 -6.76 -12.23
CA ALA A 101 -21.18 -7.85 -11.35
C ALA A 101 -22.36 -8.55 -10.64
N ARG A 102 -23.54 -7.92 -10.59
CA ARG A 102 -24.74 -8.45 -9.92
C ARG A 102 -25.86 -8.80 -10.89
N LEU A 103 -25.89 -8.20 -12.08
CA LEU A 103 -26.96 -8.37 -13.07
C LEU A 103 -26.49 -9.11 -14.33
N CYS A 104 -25.18 -9.31 -14.50
CA CYS A 104 -24.49 -9.67 -15.75
C CYS A 104 -24.33 -8.47 -16.72
N ILE A 105 -23.33 -8.54 -17.61
CA ILE A 105 -22.99 -7.45 -18.54
C ILE A 105 -24.10 -7.28 -19.57
N GLU A 106 -24.65 -8.38 -20.06
CA GLU A 106 -25.69 -8.47 -21.08
C GLU A 106 -27.03 -7.90 -20.62
N ALA A 107 -27.24 -7.82 -19.30
CA ALA A 107 -28.43 -7.22 -18.71
C ALA A 107 -28.37 -5.69 -18.66
N CYS A 108 -27.25 -5.08 -19.04
CA CYS A 108 -26.98 -3.66 -18.93
C CYS A 108 -26.67 -3.05 -20.32
N GLU A 109 -27.30 -1.92 -20.62
CA GLU A 109 -26.96 -1.08 -21.78
C GLU A 109 -26.29 0.18 -21.25
N ILE A 110 -25.04 0.43 -21.67
CA ILE A 110 -24.27 1.59 -21.21
C ILE A 110 -24.41 2.72 -22.21
N LEU A 111 -24.87 3.89 -21.74
CA LEU A 111 -24.88 5.12 -22.50
C LEU A 111 -23.86 6.08 -21.85
N PRO A 112 -22.63 6.15 -22.39
CA PRO A 112 -21.55 6.89 -21.76
C PRO A 112 -21.77 8.41 -21.85
N ASN A 113 -21.04 9.13 -21.02
CA ASN A 113 -20.86 10.58 -21.08
C ASN A 113 -19.38 10.89 -20.81
N VAL A 114 -18.94 12.13 -20.99
CA VAL A 114 -17.58 12.53 -20.61
C VAL A 114 -17.42 12.44 -19.08
N SER A 115 -16.29 11.92 -18.63
CA SER A 115 -15.97 11.84 -17.21
C SER A 115 -15.57 13.21 -16.64
N LEU A 116 -15.75 13.42 -15.33
CA LEU A 116 -15.29 14.65 -14.67
C LEU A 116 -13.78 14.83 -14.78
N VAL A 117 -13.01 13.73 -14.78
CA VAL A 117 -11.56 13.77 -15.01
C VAL A 117 -11.24 14.30 -16.41
N GLN A 118 -11.92 13.81 -17.44
CA GLN A 118 -11.73 14.31 -18.81
C GLN A 118 -12.03 15.80 -18.91
N LEU A 119 -13.12 16.26 -18.29
CA LEU A 119 -13.47 17.69 -18.26
C LEU A 119 -12.43 18.52 -17.50
N ALA A 120 -11.99 18.07 -16.33
CA ALA A 120 -10.97 18.77 -15.55
C ALA A 120 -9.64 18.88 -16.34
N CYS A 121 -9.22 17.79 -16.98
CA CYS A 121 -8.04 17.79 -17.84
C CYS A 121 -8.21 18.72 -19.06
N ALA A 122 -9.41 18.76 -19.66
CA ALA A 122 -9.70 19.68 -20.76
C ALA A 122 -9.63 21.15 -20.32
N ARG A 123 -10.10 21.49 -19.11
CA ARG A 123 -9.99 22.85 -18.56
C ARG A 123 -8.57 23.27 -18.26
N LEU A 124 -7.72 22.32 -17.89
CA LEU A 124 -6.30 22.56 -17.63
C LEU A 124 -5.43 22.43 -18.89
N GLY A 125 -5.99 21.96 -20.02
CA GLY A 125 -5.25 21.74 -21.26
C GLY A 125 -4.20 20.62 -21.17
N ILE A 126 -4.43 19.60 -20.32
CA ILE A 126 -3.44 18.54 -20.07
C ILE A 126 -3.86 17.18 -20.65
N PRO A 127 -2.91 16.42 -21.23
CA PRO A 127 -3.15 15.04 -21.64
C PRO A 127 -3.30 14.13 -20.41
N TRP A 128 -4.20 13.14 -20.50
CA TRP A 128 -4.60 12.31 -19.35
C TRP A 128 -4.39 10.81 -19.54
N GLN A 129 -3.88 10.36 -20.69
CA GLN A 129 -3.71 8.93 -21.01
C GLN A 129 -2.79 8.17 -20.03
N ASP A 130 -1.84 8.87 -19.40
CA ASP A 130 -0.88 8.28 -18.46
C ASP A 130 -1.24 8.53 -16.99
N MET A 131 -2.42 9.14 -16.72
CA MET A 131 -2.85 9.42 -15.36
C MET A 131 -3.35 8.16 -14.66
N LYS A 132 -2.91 7.93 -13.43
CA LYS A 132 -3.56 6.97 -12.56
C LYS A 132 -4.89 7.54 -12.07
N ILE A 133 -6.00 6.98 -12.55
CA ILE A 133 -7.34 7.35 -12.10
C ILE A 133 -7.73 6.48 -10.90
N LEU A 134 -8.11 7.11 -9.79
CA LEU A 134 -8.59 6.44 -8.58
C LEU A 134 -9.74 7.22 -7.93
N SER A 135 -10.42 6.57 -6.99
CA SER A 135 -11.49 7.18 -6.21
C SER A 135 -11.21 7.03 -4.73
N VAL A 136 -11.53 8.07 -3.96
CA VAL A 136 -11.51 8.07 -2.49
C VAL A 136 -12.92 8.19 -1.91
N HIS A 137 -13.94 7.72 -2.64
CA HIS A 137 -15.33 7.59 -2.18
C HIS A 137 -15.55 6.59 -1.02
N GLY A 138 -14.49 6.10 -0.39
CA GLY A 138 -14.56 5.23 0.77
C GLY A 138 -15.24 5.90 1.99
N PRO A 139 -15.51 5.11 3.04
CA PRO A 139 -16.13 5.61 4.27
C PRO A 139 -15.30 6.73 4.90
N ASP A 140 -15.97 7.58 5.69
CA ASP A 140 -15.25 8.55 6.50
C ASP A 140 -14.51 7.84 7.63
N THR A 141 -13.20 7.72 7.49
CA THR A 141 -12.32 7.13 8.49
C THR A 141 -11.66 8.17 9.41
N GLY A 142 -12.19 9.40 9.47
CA GLY A 142 -11.63 10.50 10.26
C GLY A 142 -10.33 11.08 9.69
N GLU A 143 -9.86 12.22 10.20
CA GLU A 143 -8.64 12.87 9.67
C GLU A 143 -7.44 11.92 9.56
N TRP A 144 -6.61 12.10 8.53
CA TRP A 144 -5.47 11.21 8.24
C TRP A 144 -4.46 11.21 9.41
N PRO A 145 -4.31 10.09 10.14
CA PRO A 145 -3.24 9.97 11.12
C PRO A 145 -1.93 9.66 10.38
N LYS A 146 -0.84 10.31 10.79
CA LYS A 146 0.47 10.09 10.17
C LYS A 146 0.85 8.61 10.24
N GLY A 147 1.06 8.01 9.08
CA GLY A 147 1.42 6.62 8.91
C GLY A 147 0.28 5.61 9.02
N ALA A 148 -0.97 6.03 8.82
CA ALA A 148 -2.13 5.15 8.73
C ALA A 148 -1.93 4.00 7.72
N GLY A 149 -2.55 2.86 8.01
CA GLY A 149 -2.46 1.64 7.24
C GLY A 149 -3.68 1.39 6.34
N PRO A 150 -3.86 0.14 5.89
CA PRO A 150 -4.93 -0.29 4.98
C PRO A 150 -6.35 -0.03 5.46
N GLU A 151 -6.55 0.19 6.74
CA GLU A 151 -7.83 0.51 7.37
C GLU A 151 -8.38 1.89 6.99
N HIS A 152 -7.53 2.82 6.56
CA HIS A 152 -7.92 4.20 6.30
C HIS A 152 -8.39 4.43 4.85
N GLY A 153 -9.48 5.18 4.63
CA GLY A 153 -10.09 5.38 3.31
C GLY A 153 -9.20 6.05 2.25
N LEU A 154 -8.26 6.88 2.69
CA LEU A 154 -7.24 7.53 1.83
C LEU A 154 -5.98 6.68 1.59
N TYR A 155 -5.87 5.49 2.19
CA TYR A 155 -4.68 4.65 2.04
C TYR A 155 -4.36 4.26 0.59
N PRO A 156 -5.34 3.93 -0.29
CA PRO A 156 -5.05 3.69 -1.70
C PRO A 156 -4.40 4.88 -2.41
N LEU A 157 -4.77 6.11 -2.03
CA LEU A 157 -4.15 7.33 -2.55
C LEU A 157 -2.70 7.44 -2.08
N LEU A 158 -2.42 7.19 -0.79
CA LEU A 158 -1.04 7.18 -0.29
C LEU A 158 -0.14 6.23 -1.09
N ARG A 159 -0.61 5.00 -1.36
CA ARG A 159 0.15 4.04 -2.18
C ARG A 159 0.36 4.54 -3.61
N ALA A 160 -0.67 5.15 -4.20
CA ALA A 160 -0.60 5.66 -5.56
C ALA A 160 0.41 6.81 -5.70
N LEU A 161 0.52 7.68 -4.69
CA LEU A 161 1.49 8.79 -4.66
C LEU A 161 2.95 8.31 -4.79
N GLY A 162 3.30 7.19 -4.13
CA GLY A 162 4.63 6.60 -4.24
C GLY A 162 4.95 5.99 -5.62
N ARG A 163 3.93 5.70 -6.44
CA ARG A 163 4.04 4.89 -7.66
C ARG A 163 3.76 5.65 -8.95
N HIS A 164 3.03 6.75 -8.89
CA HIS A 164 2.56 7.46 -10.05
C HIS A 164 2.95 8.94 -10.01
N ASP A 165 3.26 9.48 -11.18
CA ASP A 165 3.69 10.87 -11.35
C ASP A 165 2.50 11.78 -11.67
N ARG A 166 1.41 11.20 -12.20
CA ARG A 166 0.17 11.92 -12.50
C ARG A 166 -1.02 11.12 -12.01
N LEU A 167 -1.90 11.75 -11.25
CA LEU A 167 -3.06 11.11 -10.66
C LEU A 167 -4.30 11.96 -10.87
N ALA A 168 -5.44 11.29 -11.03
CA ALA A 168 -6.75 11.90 -11.01
C ALA A 168 -7.61 11.20 -9.96
N VAL A 169 -8.11 11.98 -9.00
CA VAL A 169 -8.73 11.48 -7.77
C VAL A 169 -10.17 11.97 -7.70
N TYR A 170 -11.12 11.05 -7.86
CA TYR A 170 -12.52 11.31 -7.53
C TYR A 170 -12.68 11.43 -6.01
N THR A 171 -13.16 12.59 -5.55
CA THR A 171 -13.33 12.91 -4.13
C THR A 171 -14.72 12.58 -3.64
N SER A 172 -14.91 12.60 -2.32
CA SER A 172 -16.24 12.52 -1.70
C SER A 172 -16.42 13.64 -0.69
N PRO A 173 -17.63 13.86 -0.15
CA PRO A 173 -17.86 14.86 0.89
C PRO A 173 -16.93 14.69 2.10
N SER A 174 -16.64 13.43 2.45
CA SER A 174 -15.73 13.10 3.56
C SER A 174 -14.25 13.19 3.16
N ASN A 175 -13.92 12.88 1.90
CA ASN A 175 -12.55 12.85 1.39
C ASN A 175 -12.33 13.92 0.31
N GLY A 176 -12.50 15.18 0.72
CA GLY A 176 -12.37 16.36 -0.14
C GLY A 176 -10.92 16.77 -0.42
N PRO A 177 -10.72 17.78 -1.29
CA PRO A 177 -9.40 18.23 -1.72
C PRO A 177 -8.51 18.73 -0.57
N ASP A 178 -9.09 19.40 0.42
CA ASP A 178 -8.38 19.90 1.59
C ASP A 178 -7.83 18.75 2.45
N ARG A 179 -8.58 17.67 2.62
CA ARG A 179 -8.14 16.47 3.36
C ARG A 179 -7.06 15.70 2.60
N ILE A 180 -7.18 15.59 1.28
CA ILE A 180 -6.12 15.04 0.41
C ILE A 180 -4.83 15.84 0.57
N ALA A 181 -4.93 17.18 0.57
CA ALA A 181 -3.79 18.04 0.74
C ALA A 181 -3.14 17.92 2.14
N ARG A 182 -3.95 17.74 3.20
CA ARG A 182 -3.44 17.42 4.55
C ARG A 182 -2.69 16.08 4.59
N LEU A 183 -3.15 15.05 3.88
CA LEU A 183 -2.42 13.78 3.73
C LEU A 183 -1.05 14.01 3.07
N LEU A 184 -0.99 14.79 1.99
CA LEU A 184 0.28 15.11 1.32
C LEU A 184 1.26 15.79 2.28
N VAL A 185 0.78 16.74 3.10
CA VAL A 185 1.60 17.41 4.11
C VAL A 185 2.07 16.44 5.19
N ALA A 186 1.17 15.61 5.74
CA ALA A 186 1.49 14.69 6.83
C ALA A 186 2.55 13.63 6.44
N GLU A 187 2.49 13.14 5.21
CA GLU A 187 3.36 12.08 4.68
C GLU A 187 4.61 12.63 3.95
N GLY A 188 4.76 13.96 3.85
CA GLY A 188 5.94 14.60 3.28
C GLY A 188 6.00 14.57 1.75
N PHE A 189 4.83 14.65 1.10
CA PHE A 189 4.64 14.77 -0.35
C PHE A 189 4.24 16.19 -0.79
N ALA A 190 4.07 17.13 0.15
CA ALA A 190 3.55 18.47 -0.14
C ALA A 190 4.36 19.24 -1.21
N ASP A 191 5.67 19.12 -1.17
CA ASP A 191 6.57 19.82 -2.11
C ASP A 191 6.88 18.95 -3.36
N GLU A 192 6.46 17.68 -3.35
CA GLU A 192 6.67 16.76 -4.48
C GLU A 192 5.56 16.84 -5.53
N PHE A 193 4.38 17.32 -5.15
CA PHE A 193 3.19 17.38 -6.00
C PHE A 193 2.57 18.77 -6.02
N LEU A 194 2.16 19.19 -7.22
CA LEU A 194 1.19 20.26 -7.39
C LEU A 194 -0.21 19.68 -7.50
N LEU A 195 -1.19 20.44 -7.01
CA LEU A 195 -2.60 20.08 -7.03
C LEU A 195 -3.35 20.97 -8.01
N ALA A 196 -4.35 20.41 -8.69
CA ALA A 196 -5.46 21.17 -9.22
C ALA A 196 -6.77 20.65 -8.66
N VAL A 197 -7.72 21.56 -8.45
CA VAL A 197 -9.07 21.24 -8.00
C VAL A 197 -10.03 21.82 -9.02
N ALA A 198 -10.88 20.96 -9.58
CA ALA A 198 -11.97 21.38 -10.45
C ALA A 198 -13.30 21.15 -9.73
N GLU A 199 -14.05 22.24 -9.52
CA GLU A 199 -15.29 22.31 -8.76
C GLU A 199 -16.46 22.59 -9.71
N ARG A 200 -17.58 21.88 -9.54
CA ARG A 200 -18.86 22.15 -10.22
C ARG A 200 -18.73 22.31 -11.74
N LEU A 201 -17.93 21.45 -12.36
CA LEU A 201 -17.72 21.44 -13.80
C LEU A 201 -19.07 21.39 -14.55
N LEU A 202 -19.22 22.27 -15.54
CA LEU A 202 -20.43 22.52 -16.34
C LEU A 202 -21.62 23.16 -15.59
N GLY A 203 -21.44 23.58 -14.34
CA GLY A 203 -22.44 24.35 -13.60
C GLY A 203 -22.16 25.86 -13.62
N GLU A 204 -23.15 26.67 -13.19
CA GLU A 204 -23.07 28.14 -13.19
C GLU A 204 -21.90 28.72 -12.38
N ASN A 205 -21.44 27.97 -11.38
CA ASN A 205 -20.35 28.35 -10.49
C ASN A 205 -19.13 27.41 -10.65
N GLU A 206 -18.87 26.98 -11.88
CA GLU A 206 -17.66 26.21 -12.24
C GLU A 206 -16.41 26.99 -11.81
N ARG A 207 -15.48 26.30 -11.13
CA ARG A 207 -14.21 26.88 -10.71
C ARG A 207 -13.10 25.87 -10.88
N VAL A 208 -11.99 26.29 -11.48
CA VAL A 208 -10.78 25.48 -11.61
C VAL A 208 -9.62 26.21 -10.98
N ILE A 209 -9.03 25.61 -9.95
CA ILE A 209 -7.80 26.08 -9.35
C ILE A 209 -6.67 25.27 -9.96
N ALA A 210 -5.79 25.95 -10.70
CA ALA A 210 -4.59 25.37 -11.25
C ALA A 210 -3.40 25.63 -10.32
N HIS A 211 -2.50 24.65 -10.19
CA HIS A 211 -1.21 24.79 -9.47
C HIS A 211 -1.33 25.21 -7.99
N GLY A 212 -2.27 24.65 -7.23
CA GLY A 212 -2.36 24.84 -5.79
C GLY A 212 -1.24 24.11 -5.04
N ALA A 213 -0.54 24.82 -4.15
CA ALA A 213 0.36 24.21 -3.18
C ALA A 213 -0.44 23.42 -2.14
N ALA A 214 0.06 22.25 -1.73
CA ALA A 214 -0.65 21.39 -0.78
C ALA A 214 -0.97 22.11 0.54
N GLN A 215 -0.06 22.96 1.02
CA GLN A 215 -0.23 23.73 2.25
C GLN A 215 -1.41 24.71 2.17
N ASP A 216 -1.65 25.31 1.00
CA ASP A 216 -2.72 26.28 0.79
C ASP A 216 -4.06 25.57 0.58
N VAL A 217 -4.08 24.51 -0.23
CA VAL A 217 -5.27 23.69 -0.47
C VAL A 217 -5.77 23.07 0.85
N ALA A 218 -4.86 22.65 1.74
CA ALA A 218 -5.19 22.06 3.04
C ALA A 218 -5.99 22.99 3.98
N ARG A 219 -5.95 24.31 3.76
CA ARG A 219 -6.61 25.34 4.59
C ARG A 219 -7.91 25.87 3.99
N GLN A 220 -8.26 25.42 2.79
CA GLN A 220 -9.43 25.91 2.06
C GLN A 220 -10.63 24.97 2.23
N ARG A 221 -11.76 25.40 1.65
CA ARG A 221 -12.96 24.57 1.46
C ARG A 221 -13.32 24.62 -0.02
N PHE A 222 -13.89 23.53 -0.50
CA PHE A 222 -14.19 23.32 -1.91
C PHE A 222 -15.65 22.91 -2.05
N ALA A 223 -16.31 23.45 -3.05
CA ALA A 223 -17.66 23.10 -3.42
C ALA A 223 -17.72 21.71 -4.07
N GLU A 224 -18.86 21.06 -3.92
CA GLU A 224 -19.15 19.77 -4.53
C GLU A 224 -20.04 19.94 -5.77
N PRO A 225 -19.93 19.04 -6.77
CA PRO A 225 -18.92 17.99 -6.89
C PRO A 225 -17.53 18.57 -7.24
N ASN A 226 -16.47 17.87 -6.89
CA ASN A 226 -15.13 18.23 -7.31
C ASN A 226 -14.27 17.00 -7.66
N VAL A 227 -13.13 17.26 -8.29
CA VAL A 227 -12.10 16.27 -8.60
C VAL A 227 -10.73 16.89 -8.36
N VAL A 228 -9.78 16.08 -7.88
CA VAL A 228 -8.40 16.52 -7.65
C VAL A 228 -7.48 15.89 -8.69
N LEU A 229 -6.65 16.71 -9.30
CA LEU A 229 -5.57 16.29 -10.17
C LEU A 229 -4.24 16.56 -9.49
N LEU A 230 -3.31 15.61 -9.58
CA LEU A 230 -2.00 15.70 -8.97
C LEU A 230 -0.95 15.46 -10.04
N TRP A 231 0.06 16.32 -10.12
CA TRP A 231 1.25 16.05 -10.91
C TRP A 231 2.51 16.30 -10.09
N ARG A 232 3.41 15.34 -10.19
CA ARG A 232 4.69 15.37 -9.52
C ARG A 232 5.60 16.39 -10.19
N VAL A 233 6.23 17.25 -9.38
CA VAL A 233 7.19 18.27 -9.84
C VAL A 233 8.64 17.89 -9.57
N GLU A 234 8.87 17.00 -8.60
CA GLU A 234 10.20 16.44 -8.36
C GLU A 234 10.30 15.03 -8.95
N PRO A 235 11.28 14.74 -9.84
CA PRO A 235 11.44 13.40 -10.41
C PRO A 235 11.53 12.32 -9.34
N ARG A 236 10.81 11.20 -9.52
CA ARG A 236 10.98 10.06 -8.61
C ARG A 236 12.40 9.53 -8.69
N PRO A 237 13.08 9.32 -7.56
CA PRO A 237 14.37 8.67 -7.59
C PRO A 237 14.21 7.24 -8.12
N ARG A 238 15.10 6.81 -9.03
CA ARG A 238 15.17 5.40 -9.46
C ARG A 238 15.60 4.55 -8.27
N ALA A 239 14.63 3.91 -7.64
CA ALA A 239 14.83 3.29 -6.34
C ALA A 239 15.29 1.82 -6.48
N THR A 240 16.43 1.46 -5.88
CA THR A 240 16.92 0.05 -5.83
C THR A 240 16.01 -0.78 -4.95
N LEU A 241 15.24 -1.73 -5.48
CA LEU A 241 14.16 -2.41 -4.74
C LEU A 241 14.61 -3.13 -3.47
N PHE A 242 15.71 -3.89 -3.56
CA PHE A 242 16.27 -4.66 -2.45
C PHE A 242 17.79 -4.79 -2.57
N GLY A 243 18.45 -5.32 -1.54
CA GLY A 243 19.89 -5.49 -1.50
C GLY A 243 20.66 -4.19 -1.28
N LEU A 244 20.10 -3.26 -0.50
CA LEU A 244 20.76 -2.00 -0.16
C LEU A 244 22.00 -2.25 0.74
N PRO A 245 22.99 -1.34 0.77
CA PRO A 245 24.09 -1.41 1.74
C PRO A 245 23.62 -1.30 3.19
N ASP A 246 24.30 -1.94 4.14
CA ASP A 246 23.96 -1.93 5.57
C ASP A 246 23.96 -0.50 6.15
N GLU A 247 24.89 0.34 5.68
CA GLU A 247 25.08 1.75 6.05
C GLU A 247 23.88 2.60 5.68
N THR A 248 23.04 2.12 4.76
CA THR A 248 21.77 2.76 4.46
C THR A 248 20.98 2.83 5.77
N TYR A 249 20.74 1.74 6.48
CA TYR A 249 19.77 1.68 7.59
C TYR A 249 20.19 2.41 8.87
N TYR A 250 21.35 3.06 8.85
CA TYR A 250 21.92 3.74 9.99
C TYR A 250 22.26 5.18 9.62
N PRO A 251 21.67 6.19 10.30
CA PRO A 251 22.15 7.54 10.14
C PRO A 251 23.63 7.59 10.58
N LYS A 252 24.49 8.15 9.72
CA LYS A 252 25.82 8.60 10.16
C LYS A 252 25.58 9.56 11.32
N ALA A 253 26.15 9.28 12.49
CA ALA A 253 26.14 10.25 13.57
C ALA A 253 26.74 11.55 12.99
N ARG A 254 25.97 12.65 12.96
CA ARG A 254 26.55 13.97 12.74
C ARG A 254 27.56 14.16 13.86
N ILE A 255 28.84 14.09 13.54
CA ILE A 255 29.88 14.64 14.41
C ILE A 255 29.65 16.16 14.29
N PRO A 256 29.32 16.89 15.38
CA PRO A 256 29.34 18.34 15.32
C PRO A 256 30.75 18.74 14.87
N PRO A 257 30.92 19.69 13.94
CA PRO A 257 32.25 20.21 13.66
C PRO A 257 32.83 20.69 15.00
N SER A 258 33.87 20.01 15.47
CA SER A 258 34.66 20.45 16.59
C SER A 258 35.16 21.84 16.23
N ALA A 259 34.79 22.83 17.04
CA ALA A 259 35.43 24.13 17.01
C ALA A 259 36.93 23.90 17.26
N THR A 260 37.72 23.96 16.20
CA THR A 260 39.17 24.18 16.29
C THR A 260 39.41 25.63 15.97
N GLY A 261 39.82 26.35 16.99
CA GLY A 261 40.32 27.71 16.92
C GLY A 261 40.70 28.11 18.33
N ASP A 262 41.80 27.56 18.86
CA ASP A 262 42.91 28.41 19.30
C ASP A 262 44.11 27.60 19.84
N ASN A 263 45.27 28.19 19.57
CA ASN A 263 46.64 27.72 19.74
C ASN A 263 47.04 27.44 21.20
N ALA A 264 47.93 26.45 21.39
CA ALA A 264 49.08 26.58 22.30
C ALA A 264 50.12 25.46 22.06
N SER A 265 51.28 25.89 21.54
CA SER A 265 52.66 25.52 21.87
C SER A 265 53.11 24.09 22.22
N VAL A 266 54.19 23.73 21.53
CA VAL A 266 55.14 22.63 21.74
C VAL A 266 55.87 22.74 23.10
N SER A 267 56.01 21.62 23.82
CA SER A 267 57.27 21.22 24.50
C SER A 267 57.28 19.74 24.93
N ASP A 268 58.24 19.02 24.35
CA ASP A 268 59.20 18.07 24.95
C ASP A 268 58.79 16.81 25.75
N GLY A 269 59.29 15.66 25.23
CA GLY A 269 59.95 14.60 25.99
C GLY A 269 59.17 13.73 26.98
N ARG A 270 58.84 12.49 26.58
CA ARG A 270 59.37 11.23 27.16
C ARG A 270 58.53 10.02 26.74
N ILE A 271 59.24 9.01 26.23
CA ILE A 271 58.79 7.62 26.15
C ILE A 271 58.83 7.06 27.58
N MET A 272 57.70 6.61 28.11
CA MET A 272 57.65 5.58 29.16
C MET A 272 56.41 4.70 28.96
N GLU A 273 56.68 3.42 28.69
CA GLU A 273 55.72 2.34 28.89
C GLU A 273 55.39 2.22 30.39
N ALA A 274 54.10 2.15 30.74
CA ALA A 274 53.56 1.23 31.75
C ALA A 274 52.05 1.45 31.96
N GLY A 275 51.30 0.36 31.75
CA GLY A 275 50.08 -0.07 32.45
C GLY A 275 49.09 0.96 33.03
N GLY A 276 47.85 0.91 32.55
CA GLY A 276 46.71 1.36 33.35
C GLY A 276 45.43 1.63 32.58
N GLY A 277 44.47 0.70 32.65
CA GLY A 277 43.05 1.08 32.63
C GLY A 277 42.36 1.19 31.27
N ALA A 278 42.26 0.07 30.55
CA ALA A 278 41.20 -0.17 29.57
C ALA A 278 39.81 -0.28 30.24
N ARG A 279 39.36 0.80 30.87
CA ARG A 279 38.02 1.01 31.45
C ARG A 279 37.77 2.51 31.30
N ASP A 280 37.36 3.03 30.15
CA ASP A 280 35.94 3.41 30.03
C ASP A 280 35.44 3.65 28.58
N ARG A 281 36.10 3.10 27.56
CA ARG A 281 35.52 3.01 26.19
C ARG A 281 34.39 1.97 26.09
N ARG A 282 33.77 1.65 27.22
CA ARG A 282 32.65 0.73 27.42
C ARG A 282 31.34 1.49 27.70
N GLN A 283 31.23 2.75 27.29
CA GLN A 283 29.93 3.33 26.99
C GLN A 283 29.32 2.47 25.87
N ARG A 284 28.40 1.57 26.26
CA ARG A 284 27.70 0.62 25.41
C ARG A 284 27.26 1.27 24.09
N ARG A 285 28.06 1.13 23.03
CA ARG A 285 27.50 1.00 21.69
C ARG A 285 26.73 -0.31 21.71
N GLU A 286 25.50 -0.28 22.20
CA GLU A 286 24.54 -1.35 21.95
C GLU A 286 24.62 -1.63 20.45
N LYS A 287 25.16 -2.80 20.10
CA LYS A 287 25.44 -3.17 18.72
C LYS A 287 24.12 -3.05 17.97
N ARG A 288 24.04 -2.10 17.05
CA ARG A 288 22.85 -1.91 16.23
C ARG A 288 22.61 -3.22 15.46
N LEU A 289 21.44 -3.83 15.66
CA LEU A 289 21.09 -5.13 15.09
C LEU A 289 20.55 -4.94 13.66
N ILE A 290 21.25 -5.51 12.68
CA ILE A 290 20.82 -5.54 11.29
C ILE A 290 21.07 -6.93 10.70
N THR A 291 20.08 -7.42 9.96
CA THR A 291 20.29 -8.51 9.01
C THR A 291 21.16 -8.00 7.87
N LYS A 292 22.42 -8.45 7.85
CA LYS A 292 23.44 -8.05 6.88
C LYS A 292 22.96 -8.24 5.44
N ARG A 293 23.39 -7.35 4.53
CA ARG A 293 22.98 -7.29 3.13
C ARG A 293 22.81 -8.66 2.45
N GLU A 294 23.82 -9.53 2.54
CA GLU A 294 23.84 -10.82 1.87
C GLU A 294 22.81 -11.79 2.50
N ALA A 295 22.79 -11.88 3.83
CA ALA A 295 21.81 -12.69 4.55
C ALA A 295 20.38 -12.19 4.30
N ARG A 296 20.18 -10.86 4.28
CA ARG A 296 18.89 -10.25 3.95
C ARG A 296 18.45 -10.57 2.53
N ALA A 297 19.35 -10.46 1.55
CA ALA A 297 19.01 -10.76 0.16
C ALA A 297 18.58 -12.22 0.00
N VAL A 298 19.29 -13.16 0.64
CA VAL A 298 18.89 -14.57 0.66
C VAL A 298 17.56 -14.75 1.39
N SER A 299 17.37 -14.17 2.57
CA SER A 299 16.10 -14.27 3.31
C SER A 299 14.90 -13.76 2.50
N LEU A 300 15.04 -12.62 1.82
CA LEU A 300 13.99 -12.06 0.95
C LEU A 300 13.71 -12.96 -0.25
N ALA A 301 14.74 -13.55 -0.88
CA ALA A 301 14.55 -14.50 -1.96
C ALA A 301 13.81 -15.77 -1.49
N ARG A 302 14.13 -16.24 -0.27
CA ARG A 302 13.49 -17.43 0.33
C ARG A 302 12.05 -17.17 0.80
N LEU A 303 11.62 -15.91 0.91
CA LEU A 303 10.22 -15.56 1.20
C LEU A 303 9.31 -15.70 -0.03
N GLU A 304 9.85 -15.76 -1.25
CA GLU A 304 9.09 -15.96 -2.51
C GLU A 304 7.90 -14.98 -2.66
N LEU A 305 8.13 -13.71 -2.32
CA LEU A 305 7.07 -12.69 -2.27
C LEU A 305 6.55 -12.31 -3.66
N ALA A 306 5.24 -12.14 -3.76
CA ALA A 306 4.54 -11.56 -4.90
C ALA A 306 4.27 -10.05 -4.69
N VAL A 307 3.89 -9.35 -5.77
CA VAL A 307 3.68 -7.90 -5.74
C VAL A 307 2.60 -7.46 -4.75
N ASP A 308 1.66 -8.33 -4.42
CA ASP A 308 0.49 -8.12 -3.55
C ASP A 308 0.61 -8.82 -2.18
N SER A 309 1.76 -9.44 -1.87
CA SER A 309 1.93 -10.21 -0.64
C SER A 309 1.76 -9.37 0.64
N ILE A 310 1.07 -9.95 1.62
CA ILE A 310 1.04 -9.52 3.01
C ILE A 310 2.23 -10.15 3.74
N VAL A 311 3.08 -9.33 4.35
CA VAL A 311 4.31 -9.78 5.00
C VAL A 311 4.32 -9.40 6.47
N TRP A 312 4.71 -10.32 7.34
CA TRP A 312 5.03 -10.02 8.74
C TRP A 312 6.55 -9.94 8.93
N ASP A 313 7.06 -8.85 9.52
CA ASP A 313 8.45 -8.69 9.94
C ASP A 313 8.52 -8.64 11.48
N ILE A 314 8.90 -9.76 12.09
CA ILE A 314 8.83 -9.96 13.54
C ILE A 314 10.22 -9.85 14.15
N GLY A 315 10.37 -8.93 15.12
CA GLY A 315 11.68 -8.56 15.63
C GLY A 315 12.46 -7.76 14.59
N ALA A 316 11.81 -6.75 14.03
CA ALA A 316 12.27 -6.03 12.83
C ALA A 316 13.62 -5.30 13.00
N GLY A 317 14.02 -4.99 14.24
CA GLY A 317 15.29 -4.34 14.54
C GLY A 317 15.41 -2.96 13.88
N SER A 318 16.20 -2.87 12.81
CA SER A 318 16.35 -1.64 11.99
C SER A 318 15.32 -1.51 10.86
N GLY A 319 14.46 -2.53 10.67
CA GLY A 319 13.48 -2.62 9.57
C GLY A 319 14.09 -3.03 8.24
N ALA A 320 15.34 -3.52 8.27
CA ALA A 320 16.12 -3.82 7.08
C ALA A 320 15.44 -4.78 6.11
N VAL A 321 14.78 -5.83 6.63
CA VAL A 321 14.09 -6.84 5.84
C VAL A 321 12.70 -6.37 5.45
N GLY A 322 11.86 -5.96 6.41
CA GLY A 322 10.49 -5.50 6.14
C GLY A 322 10.40 -4.31 5.20
N LEU A 323 11.33 -3.35 5.28
CA LEU A 323 11.32 -2.20 4.36
C LEU A 323 11.76 -2.55 2.94
N GLU A 324 12.60 -3.57 2.73
CA GLU A 324 12.89 -4.07 1.39
C GLU A 324 11.73 -4.95 0.87
N ALA A 325 11.13 -5.78 1.73
CA ALA A 325 9.94 -6.55 1.40
C ALA A 325 8.79 -5.63 0.92
N ALA A 326 8.53 -4.52 1.60
CA ALA A 326 7.51 -3.55 1.19
C ALA A 326 7.75 -2.99 -0.23
N ARG A 327 9.02 -2.88 -0.64
CA ARG A 327 9.38 -2.36 -1.96
C ARG A 327 9.30 -3.43 -3.05
N LEU A 328 9.44 -4.71 -2.69
CA LEU A 328 9.16 -5.85 -3.54
C LEU A 328 7.66 -6.11 -3.71
N CYS A 329 6.85 -5.75 -2.70
CA CYS A 329 5.39 -5.97 -2.68
C CYS A 329 4.61 -4.65 -2.80
N PRO A 330 4.70 -3.90 -3.91
CA PRO A 330 4.16 -2.54 -3.98
C PRO A 330 2.62 -2.48 -3.97
N ASP A 331 1.92 -3.58 -4.23
CA ASP A 331 0.47 -3.74 -4.09
C ASP A 331 0.07 -4.43 -2.77
N GLY A 332 1.05 -5.01 -2.07
CA GLY A 332 0.89 -5.67 -0.78
C GLY A 332 1.14 -4.74 0.42
N HIS A 333 1.35 -5.33 1.59
CA HIS A 333 1.58 -4.59 2.83
C HIS A 333 2.50 -5.34 3.79
N VAL A 334 3.39 -4.61 4.48
CA VAL A 334 4.27 -5.17 5.51
C VAL A 334 3.84 -4.72 6.89
N TYR A 335 3.60 -5.67 7.77
CA TYR A 335 3.34 -5.44 9.19
C TYR A 335 4.59 -5.79 9.99
N ALA A 336 5.17 -4.81 10.68
CA ALA A 336 6.40 -4.99 11.44
C ALA A 336 6.13 -4.87 12.95
N MET A 337 6.71 -5.78 13.73
CA MET A 337 6.66 -5.76 15.19
C MET A 337 8.08 -5.57 15.74
N GLU A 338 8.29 -4.52 16.54
CA GLU A 338 9.54 -4.27 17.24
C GLU A 338 9.28 -3.86 18.69
N LYS A 339 10.01 -4.47 19.64
CA LYS A 339 9.81 -4.24 21.08
C LYS A 339 10.63 -3.07 21.63
N ASN A 340 11.75 -2.76 20.98
CA ASN A 340 12.67 -1.73 21.45
C ASN A 340 12.31 -0.39 20.83
N ALA A 341 12.03 0.63 21.67
CA ALA A 341 11.65 1.97 21.22
C ALA A 341 12.69 2.59 20.24
N ARG A 342 13.98 2.30 20.45
CA ARG A 342 15.05 2.70 19.54
C ARG A 342 14.93 2.04 18.16
N GLY A 343 14.62 0.75 18.10
CA GLY A 343 14.37 0.04 16.85
C GLY A 343 13.18 0.63 16.11
N CYS A 344 12.09 0.92 16.84
CA CYS A 344 10.93 1.62 16.27
C CYS A 344 11.30 2.98 15.67
N ALA A 345 12.15 3.76 16.36
CA ALA A 345 12.63 5.05 15.85
C ALA A 345 13.50 4.90 14.59
N ASP A 346 14.40 3.91 14.57
CA ASP A 346 15.24 3.58 13.42
C ASP A 346 14.37 3.16 12.21
N ILE A 347 13.39 2.29 12.41
CA ILE A 347 12.42 1.87 11.37
C ILE A 347 11.65 3.07 10.84
N ALA A 348 11.11 3.92 11.71
CA ALA A 348 10.35 5.10 11.30
C ALA A 348 11.20 6.09 10.49
N HIS A 349 12.47 6.28 10.87
CA HIS A 349 13.42 7.09 10.11
C HIS A 349 13.72 6.47 8.74
N ASN A 350 14.04 5.17 8.70
CA ASN A 350 14.37 4.44 7.48
C ASN A 350 13.18 4.38 6.50
N ARG A 351 11.96 4.15 7.00
CA ARG A 351 10.72 4.16 6.21
C ARG A 351 10.54 5.49 5.47
N ARG A 352 10.67 6.62 6.16
CA ARG A 352 10.57 7.96 5.56
C ARG A 352 11.62 8.16 4.48
N ARG A 353 12.88 7.85 4.79
CA ARG A 353 13.98 8.06 3.84
C ARG A 353 13.89 7.15 2.61
N LEU A 354 13.40 5.92 2.78
CA LEU A 354 13.17 4.98 1.68
C LEU A 354 11.83 5.21 0.95
N ARG A 355 11.03 6.20 1.38
CA ARG A 355 9.71 6.53 0.81
C ARG A 355 8.75 5.33 0.77
N VAL A 356 8.79 4.49 1.80
CA VAL A 356 7.92 3.30 1.90
C VAL A 356 6.56 3.69 2.47
N THR A 357 5.51 3.49 1.67
CA THR A 357 4.11 3.85 1.99
C THR A 357 3.26 2.66 2.44
N ASN A 358 3.74 1.43 2.26
CA ASN A 358 3.02 0.18 2.54
C ASN A 358 3.63 -0.62 3.69
N HIS A 359 3.86 0.06 4.81
CA HIS A 359 4.49 -0.52 5.98
C HIS A 359 3.89 0.02 7.28
N THR A 360 3.30 -0.86 8.10
CA THR A 360 2.79 -0.56 9.44
C THR A 360 3.78 -1.05 10.48
N LEU A 361 4.06 -0.22 11.50
CA LEU A 361 4.95 -0.56 12.61
C LEU A 361 4.16 -0.57 13.91
N ALA A 362 4.15 -1.70 14.60
CA ALA A 362 3.66 -1.82 15.97
C ALA A 362 4.83 -1.86 16.95
N HIS A 363 4.75 -1.04 18.01
CA HIS A 363 5.65 -1.14 19.14
C HIS A 363 5.08 -2.17 20.12
N GLY A 364 5.69 -3.35 20.17
CA GLY A 364 5.19 -4.45 20.98
C GLY A 364 6.09 -5.67 20.95
N LYS A 365 5.71 -6.70 21.70
CA LYS A 365 6.43 -7.96 21.77
C LYS A 365 5.52 -9.08 21.23
N ALA A 366 5.90 -9.63 20.08
CA ALA A 366 5.26 -10.82 19.54
C ALA A 366 5.35 -11.98 20.54
N PRO A 367 4.32 -12.85 20.64
CA PRO A 367 3.16 -12.98 19.74
C PRO A 367 2.02 -11.99 19.99
N SER A 368 2.08 -11.18 21.06
CA SER A 368 1.02 -10.22 21.38
C SER A 368 0.84 -9.16 20.27
N GLY A 369 -0.40 -8.84 19.92
CA GLY A 369 -0.77 -7.85 18.90
C GLY A 369 -0.77 -8.34 17.45
N LEU A 370 -0.37 -9.59 17.19
CA LEU A 370 -0.41 -10.16 15.82
C LEU A 370 -1.82 -10.60 15.39
N GLY A 371 -2.73 -10.83 16.33
CA GLY A 371 -4.08 -11.36 16.04
C GLY A 371 -4.95 -10.46 15.16
N ASP A 372 -4.72 -9.14 15.25
CA ASP A 372 -5.48 -8.12 14.51
C ASP A 372 -4.96 -7.93 13.07
N TRP A 373 -3.85 -8.56 12.70
CA TRP A 373 -3.27 -8.44 11.37
C TRP A 373 -3.92 -9.41 10.38
N PRO A 374 -3.99 -9.05 9.09
CA PRO A 374 -4.38 -10.01 8.05
C PRO A 374 -3.40 -11.18 7.99
N ASP A 375 -3.91 -12.33 7.56
CA ASP A 375 -3.11 -13.53 7.34
C ASP A 375 -2.00 -13.26 6.31
N PRO A 376 -0.73 -13.60 6.63
CA PRO A 376 0.41 -13.30 5.77
C PRO A 376 0.61 -14.34 4.66
N ASP A 377 1.18 -13.90 3.55
CA ASP A 377 1.77 -14.75 2.51
C ASP A 377 3.26 -15.02 2.81
N GLY A 378 3.92 -14.14 3.57
CA GLY A 378 5.31 -14.32 4.01
C GLY A 378 5.53 -13.85 5.45
N ILE A 379 6.30 -14.59 6.23
CA ILE A 379 6.66 -14.22 7.60
C ILE A 379 8.19 -14.27 7.73
N PHE A 380 8.79 -13.18 8.17
CA PHE A 380 10.19 -13.13 8.57
C PHE A 380 10.30 -13.00 10.09
N ILE A 381 11.13 -13.84 10.71
CA ILE A 381 11.47 -13.74 12.13
C ILE A 381 12.97 -13.44 12.26
N GLY A 382 13.27 -12.17 12.58
CA GLY A 382 14.63 -11.71 12.88
C GLY A 382 14.99 -11.82 14.36
N GLY A 383 13.99 -11.83 15.25
CA GLY A 383 14.19 -11.95 16.69
C GLY A 383 12.94 -12.44 17.41
N THR A 384 13.12 -13.37 18.35
CA THR A 384 12.02 -14.13 18.97
C THR A 384 11.59 -13.59 20.33
N GLY A 385 12.36 -12.64 20.88
CA GLY A 385 12.08 -12.04 22.18
C GLY A 385 12.04 -13.02 23.37
N GLY A 386 12.51 -14.26 23.19
CA GLY A 386 12.49 -15.33 24.18
C GLY A 386 11.29 -16.28 24.10
N GLU A 387 10.34 -16.07 23.19
CA GLU A 387 9.08 -16.85 23.09
C GLU A 387 8.94 -17.55 21.74
N LEU A 388 9.99 -18.27 21.33
CA LEU A 388 10.09 -18.89 20.01
C LEU A 388 8.94 -19.90 19.73
N ALA A 389 8.57 -20.74 20.70
CA ALA A 389 7.58 -21.80 20.51
C ALA A 389 6.16 -21.30 20.26
N GLY A 390 5.70 -20.35 21.08
CA GLY A 390 4.37 -19.74 20.93
C GLY A 390 4.28 -18.91 19.64
N LEU A 391 5.36 -18.18 19.32
CA LEU A 391 5.43 -17.39 18.09
C LEU A 391 5.37 -18.26 16.82
N LEU A 392 6.20 -19.31 16.74
CA LEU A 392 6.21 -20.24 15.61
C LEU A 392 4.85 -20.90 15.39
N SER A 393 4.22 -21.33 16.49
CA SER A 393 2.89 -21.95 16.45
C SER A 393 1.86 -21.02 15.80
N LEU A 394 1.77 -19.77 16.29
CA LEU A 394 0.87 -18.77 15.75
C LEU A 394 1.19 -18.44 14.29
N CYS A 395 2.47 -18.30 13.94
CA CYS A 395 2.89 -17.97 12.58
C CYS A 395 2.48 -19.07 11.59
N LEU A 396 2.70 -20.35 11.93
CA LEU A 396 2.33 -21.48 11.07
C LEU A 396 0.81 -21.63 10.92
N GLU A 397 0.05 -21.31 11.96
CA GLU A 397 -1.42 -21.35 11.93
C GLU A 397 -2.03 -20.22 11.09
N ARG A 398 -1.38 -19.05 11.05
CA ARG A 398 -1.87 -17.87 10.32
C ARG A 398 -1.31 -17.76 8.90
N LEU A 399 -0.19 -18.42 8.60
CA LEU A 399 0.43 -18.38 7.27
C LEU A 399 -0.51 -18.99 6.23
N ARG A 400 -0.80 -18.24 5.17
CA ARG A 400 -1.66 -18.69 4.08
C ARG A 400 -1.06 -19.89 3.34
N SER A 401 -1.94 -20.65 2.67
CA SER A 401 -1.51 -21.74 1.79
C SER A 401 -0.54 -21.23 0.72
N GLY A 402 0.58 -21.94 0.55
CA GLY A 402 1.67 -21.53 -0.33
C GLY A 402 2.62 -20.48 0.26
N GLY A 403 2.34 -19.94 1.44
CA GLY A 403 3.19 -18.95 2.10
C GLY A 403 4.51 -19.52 2.63
N ARG A 404 5.42 -18.61 3.01
CA ARG A 404 6.76 -18.94 3.52
C ARG A 404 7.04 -18.32 4.87
N LEU A 405 7.55 -19.11 5.80
CA LEU A 405 8.14 -18.65 7.06
C LEU A 405 9.67 -18.72 6.94
N VAL A 406 10.37 -17.60 7.11
CA VAL A 406 11.83 -17.50 7.07
C VAL A 406 12.37 -16.98 8.40
N MET A 407 13.35 -17.67 8.96
CA MET A 407 13.97 -17.32 10.25
C MET A 407 15.49 -17.31 10.13
N ASN A 408 16.13 -16.30 10.72
CA ASN A 408 17.60 -16.22 10.73
C ASN A 408 18.14 -16.46 12.14
N PHE A 409 19.08 -17.41 12.28
CA PHE A 409 19.73 -17.74 13.53
C PHE A 409 21.26 -17.60 13.44
N VAL A 410 21.86 -17.23 14.57
CA VAL A 410 23.33 -17.19 14.76
C VAL A 410 23.78 -18.06 15.94
N THR A 411 22.84 -18.70 16.65
CA THR A 411 23.13 -19.59 17.78
C THR A 411 22.52 -20.97 17.53
N PHE A 412 23.22 -22.01 17.97
CA PHE A 412 22.78 -23.40 17.78
C PHE A 412 21.52 -23.72 18.60
N GLU A 413 21.37 -23.12 19.78
CA GLU A 413 20.23 -23.36 20.67
C GLU A 413 18.92 -22.89 20.03
N ASN A 414 18.91 -21.72 19.41
CA ASN A 414 17.72 -21.19 18.74
C ASN A 414 17.42 -21.97 17.45
N LEU A 415 18.45 -22.36 16.69
CA LEU A 415 18.29 -23.21 15.51
C LEU A 415 17.69 -24.57 15.89
N SER A 416 18.25 -25.23 16.91
CA SER A 416 17.79 -26.52 17.41
C SER A 416 16.35 -26.44 17.92
N ALA A 417 16.02 -25.43 18.71
CA ALA A 417 14.66 -25.21 19.20
C ALA A 417 13.66 -25.02 18.05
N ALA A 418 13.99 -24.18 17.05
CA ALA A 418 13.14 -23.96 15.88
C ALA A 418 12.89 -25.27 15.10
N MET A 419 13.95 -26.02 14.79
CA MET A 419 13.83 -27.32 14.10
C MET A 419 13.01 -28.32 14.90
N GLY A 420 13.16 -28.35 16.23
CA GLY A 420 12.37 -29.20 17.10
C GLY A 420 10.86 -28.90 17.03
N ILE A 421 10.50 -27.60 17.05
CA ILE A 421 9.11 -27.16 16.94
C ILE A 421 8.52 -27.50 15.55
N LEU A 422 9.26 -27.21 14.48
CA LEU A 422 8.84 -27.51 13.11
C LEU A 422 8.63 -29.02 12.91
N LYS A 423 9.56 -29.84 13.42
CA LYS A 423 9.45 -31.30 13.39
C LYS A 423 8.23 -31.80 14.18
N ALA A 424 7.98 -31.25 15.37
CA ALA A 424 6.82 -31.63 16.18
C ALA A 424 5.47 -31.28 15.52
N ARG A 425 5.44 -30.22 14.70
CA ARG A 425 4.28 -29.80 13.91
C ARG A 425 4.15 -30.51 12.56
N GLY A 426 5.09 -31.39 12.20
CA GLY A 426 5.10 -32.07 10.91
C GLY A 426 5.35 -31.15 9.71
N THR A 427 5.78 -29.90 9.94
CA THR A 427 5.96 -28.90 8.88
C THR A 427 7.17 -29.23 8.01
N THR A 428 7.05 -29.06 6.69
CA THR A 428 8.20 -29.16 5.78
C THR A 428 9.12 -27.95 5.93
N TRP A 429 10.43 -28.19 6.09
CA TRP A 429 11.45 -27.14 6.21
C TRP A 429 12.81 -27.54 5.66
N ASP A 430 13.62 -26.54 5.34
CA ASP A 430 15.04 -26.69 5.00
C ASP A 430 15.88 -25.60 5.69
N VAL A 431 17.20 -25.80 5.70
CA VAL A 431 18.16 -24.89 6.33
C VAL A 431 19.29 -24.61 5.36
N THR A 432 19.59 -23.33 5.18
CA THR A 432 20.77 -22.85 4.46
C THR A 432 21.74 -22.21 5.46
N GLN A 433 22.98 -22.69 5.52
CA GLN A 433 24.06 -21.96 6.19
C GLN A 433 24.72 -21.00 5.22
N LEU A 434 24.76 -19.71 5.57
CA LEU A 434 25.41 -18.67 4.80
C LEU A 434 26.67 -18.18 5.51
N THR A 435 27.81 -18.34 4.84
CA THR A 435 29.12 -17.82 5.29
C THR A 435 29.60 -16.79 4.27
N VAL A 436 29.93 -15.60 4.75
CA VAL A 436 30.33 -14.47 3.90
C VAL A 436 31.65 -13.91 4.41
N ALA A 437 32.55 -13.55 3.51
CA ALA A 437 33.71 -12.73 3.82
C ALA A 437 33.78 -11.54 2.86
N ARG A 438 34.01 -10.33 3.41
CA ARG A 438 34.08 -9.10 2.62
C ARG A 438 35.50 -8.57 2.58
N GLY A 439 35.90 -8.00 1.45
CA GLY A 439 37.14 -7.23 1.35
C GLY A 439 37.12 -6.05 2.33
N ARG A 440 38.17 -5.90 3.11
CA ARG A 440 38.43 -4.75 3.97
C ARG A 440 39.87 -4.27 3.77
N PRO A 441 40.10 -2.95 3.71
CA PRO A 441 41.44 -2.42 3.58
C PRO A 441 42.31 -2.80 4.80
N ILE A 442 43.58 -3.05 4.55
CA ILE A 442 44.64 -3.21 5.54
C ILE A 442 45.91 -2.56 4.98
N LEU A 443 46.30 -1.40 5.52
CA LEU A 443 47.32 -0.53 4.93
C LEU A 443 46.96 -0.20 3.47
N ASP A 444 47.84 -0.48 2.52
CA ASP A 444 47.70 -0.33 1.07
C ASP A 444 47.12 -1.60 0.38
N MET A 445 46.78 -2.63 1.15
CA MET A 445 46.25 -3.91 0.67
C MET A 445 44.78 -4.14 1.07
N HIS A 446 44.22 -5.26 0.61
CA HIS A 446 42.89 -5.72 1.02
C HIS A 446 43.00 -7.13 1.61
N ARG A 447 42.23 -7.40 2.67
CA ARG A 447 42.03 -8.73 3.23
C ARG A 447 40.55 -9.08 3.27
N LEU A 448 40.24 -10.37 3.26
CA LEU A 448 38.90 -10.84 3.56
C LEU A 448 38.66 -10.84 5.08
N ALA A 449 37.58 -10.20 5.51
CA ALA A 449 37.06 -10.28 6.87
C ALA A 449 35.79 -11.13 6.85
N ALA A 450 35.83 -12.29 7.49
CA ALA A 450 34.67 -13.16 7.65
C ALA A 450 33.63 -12.50 8.56
N GLU A 451 32.36 -12.59 8.15
CA GLU A 451 31.21 -12.30 8.99
C GLU A 451 30.78 -13.58 9.72
N ASN A 452 30.04 -13.45 10.83
CA ASN A 452 29.52 -14.62 11.52
C ASN A 452 28.57 -15.41 10.61
N PRO A 453 28.66 -16.76 10.57
CA PRO A 453 27.72 -17.58 9.84
C PRO A 453 26.28 -17.32 10.30
N VAL A 454 25.36 -17.35 9.34
CA VAL A 454 23.91 -17.23 9.59
C VAL A 454 23.23 -18.48 9.06
N TRP A 455 22.38 -19.10 9.87
CA TRP A 455 21.49 -20.17 9.42
C TRP A 455 20.13 -19.56 9.07
N ILE A 456 19.69 -19.78 7.83
CA ILE A 456 18.41 -19.34 7.31
C ILE A 456 17.52 -20.58 7.23
N VAL A 457 16.51 -20.64 8.09
CA VAL A 457 15.51 -21.71 8.11
C VAL A 457 14.32 -21.25 7.31
N CYS A 458 13.88 -22.04 6.34
CA CYS A 458 12.66 -21.81 5.58
C CYS A 458 11.68 -22.93 5.89
N ALA A 459 10.45 -22.57 6.26
CA ALA A 459 9.37 -23.52 6.52
C ALA A 459 8.13 -23.16 5.72
N GLN A 460 7.37 -24.19 5.36
CA GLN A 460 6.16 -24.08 4.56
C GLN A 460 5.08 -24.94 5.23
N PRO A 461 3.85 -24.43 5.40
CA PRO A 461 2.73 -25.29 5.77
C PRO A 461 2.58 -26.36 4.69
N ASP A 462 2.37 -27.62 5.07
CA ASP A 462 2.28 -28.70 4.09
C ASP A 462 1.20 -28.39 3.05
N ASN A 463 1.62 -28.42 1.78
CA ASN A 463 0.74 -28.31 0.64
C ASN A 463 0.22 -29.72 0.34
N PRO A 464 -1.09 -30.02 0.46
CA PRO A 464 -1.62 -31.35 0.14
C PRO A 464 -1.47 -31.76 -1.35
N GLY A 465 -0.80 -30.96 -2.19
CA GLY A 465 -0.66 -31.17 -3.64
C GLY A 465 0.74 -31.36 -4.21
N LEU A 466 1.81 -31.47 -3.40
CA LEU A 466 3.15 -31.81 -3.92
C LEU A 466 3.59 -33.19 -3.40
N PRO A 467 4.00 -34.13 -4.28
CA PRO A 467 4.45 -35.44 -3.85
C PRO A 467 5.65 -35.27 -2.91
N THR A 468 5.52 -35.86 -1.74
CA THR A 468 6.59 -36.01 -0.77
C THR A 468 7.81 -36.60 -1.46
N VAL A 469 8.96 -35.94 -1.33
CA VAL A 469 10.25 -36.48 -1.78
C VAL A 469 10.39 -37.89 -1.18
N PRO A 470 10.67 -38.93 -1.98
CA PRO A 470 10.72 -40.29 -1.47
C PRO A 470 11.74 -40.37 -0.34
N ARG A 471 11.33 -40.92 0.81
CA ARG A 471 12.25 -41.32 1.87
C ARG A 471 13.29 -42.23 1.23
N ALA A 472 14.54 -41.78 1.17
CA ALA A 472 15.65 -42.60 0.73
C ALA A 472 15.65 -43.89 1.55
N HIS A 473 15.42 -45.02 0.87
CA HIS A 473 15.54 -46.33 1.46
C HIS A 473 16.95 -46.50 1.99
N LYS A 474 17.04 -46.94 3.25
CA LYS A 474 18.21 -47.61 3.78
C LYS A 474 18.52 -48.82 2.91
N ASN A 475 19.66 -48.79 2.25
CA ASN A 475 20.55 -49.87 1.81
C ASN A 475 21.70 -49.10 1.13
N GLU A 476 22.97 -49.33 1.41
CA GLU A 476 23.65 -50.62 1.46
C GLU A 476 24.77 -50.57 2.51
N GLY A 477 25.00 -51.69 3.18
CA GLY A 477 26.34 -52.00 3.66
C GLY A 477 27.16 -52.58 2.51
N ILE A 478 28.37 -52.08 2.34
CA ILE A 478 29.68 -52.75 2.46
C ILE A 478 30.70 -51.63 2.69
#